data_AF-A0A8E0RU46-F1
#
_entry.id   AF-A0A8E0RU46-F1
#
_cell.length_a   1.000
_cell.length_b   1.000
_cell.length_c   1.000
_cell.angle_alpha   90.00
_cell.angle_beta   90.00
_cell.angle_gamma   90.00
#
_symmetry.space_group_name_H-M   'P 1'
#
loop_
_entity.id
_entity.type
_entity.pdbx_description
1 polymer ?
#
loop_
_entity_poly.entity_id
_entity_poly.type
_entity_poly.pdbx_seq_one_letter_code
_entity_poly.pdbx_strand_id
1 'polypeptide(L)'
;MHASKNKEIQSKCDTVMGNLRELYERRLKPLETTYLFSSFHSPPLDAGDFTAKPMILLLGQYSTGKTTFIRYLLGSDFPGMRIGPEPTTDRFIVVMDGEEGIIPGNALVVDAQKPFRPLSRFGNHFLNRLQCSMLHNPVLDSITIVDTPGILSGEKQRVDRGYDFTSVVKWFAEACDRIILLFDAHKLDISDEFRRVIVALRGFDDKMRIVLNKADSVDSQQLMRVYGALMWGLGKVLGTPEVVRVHIGSFWDKPLHFTSNRRLFELEAQDLFKDLQTLPANATMRKLNDLIRRARLAKVHALIIGTLKKEMPSLMGKSKKKQELIDKLEQVYGSISRQSHIPLGDFPEVALMQTQLGDKDFSAFPTLKSKLLDYVDTVLSEEIPKLMQMIPQEQMASMEQGRGLVKGGAFDGNTGDSPFTVDANMGINQGKYDSGWIVDRYRDEWDRIFLSLNPENGRLSGGAVKQHMLASQLPNSVLRQVWALSDVDNDGHLNSDEFALANYLIKLILDGNELPSRLPAHLIPPNHRSIDTGSKKVLNGVED
;
A
#
# COMPACT_ATOMS: atom_id res chain seq x y z
N MET A 1 -19.34 37.24 13.31
CA MET A 1 -19.72 35.83 13.58
C MET A 1 -20.23 35.05 12.35
N HIS A 2 -20.80 35.69 11.31
CA HIS A 2 -21.24 34.97 10.09
C HIS A 2 -20.12 34.68 9.05
N ALA A 3 -19.01 35.43 9.08
CA ALA A 3 -17.90 35.22 8.12
C ALA A 3 -16.99 34.03 8.45
N SER A 4 -16.86 33.65 9.74
CA SER A 4 -15.98 32.54 10.16
C SER A 4 -16.60 31.16 9.92
N LYS A 5 -17.93 31.02 10.05
CA LYS A 5 -18.64 29.78 9.69
C LYS A 5 -18.63 29.50 8.18
N ASN A 6 -18.69 30.54 7.34
CA ASN A 6 -18.58 30.35 5.90
C ASN A 6 -17.15 29.98 5.47
N LYS A 7 -16.08 30.44 6.14
CA LYS A 7 -14.71 29.99 5.85
C LYS A 7 -14.45 28.52 6.25
N GLU A 8 -15.01 28.05 7.37
CA GLU A 8 -14.91 26.63 7.76
C GLU A 8 -15.70 25.71 6.82
N ILE A 9 -16.86 26.16 6.32
CA ILE A 9 -17.67 25.40 5.36
C ILE A 9 -17.04 25.45 3.96
N GLN A 10 -16.49 26.59 3.53
CA GLN A 10 -15.79 26.70 2.24
C GLN A 10 -14.54 25.80 2.21
N SER A 11 -13.76 25.72 3.30
CA SER A 11 -12.56 24.87 3.35
C SER A 11 -12.84 23.36 3.29
N LYS A 12 -14.08 22.94 3.60
CA LYS A 12 -14.50 21.52 3.51
C LYS A 12 -14.93 21.11 2.09
N CYS A 13 -15.23 22.07 1.21
CA CYS A 13 -15.65 21.81 -0.18
C CYS A 13 -14.49 21.83 -1.21
N ASP A 14 -13.27 22.22 -0.82
CA ASP A 14 -12.16 22.40 -1.79
C ASP A 14 -11.20 21.20 -1.90
N THR A 15 -11.46 20.09 -1.20
CA THR A 15 -10.65 18.85 -1.32
C THR A 15 -11.27 17.89 -2.33
N VAL A 16 -10.45 17.11 -3.06
CA VAL A 16 -10.97 16.12 -4.02
C VAL A 16 -11.92 15.14 -3.33
N MET A 17 -11.65 14.76 -2.08
CA MET A 17 -12.53 13.86 -1.31
C MET A 17 -13.89 14.47 -0.96
N GLY A 18 -13.94 15.78 -0.65
CA GLY A 18 -15.19 16.49 -0.43
C GLY A 18 -16.06 16.51 -1.69
N ASN A 19 -15.44 16.83 -2.84
CA ASN A 19 -16.11 16.81 -4.14
C ASN A 19 -16.59 15.40 -4.53
N LEU A 20 -15.78 14.37 -4.26
CA LEU A 20 -16.14 12.98 -4.51
C LEU A 20 -17.36 12.53 -3.70
N ARG A 21 -17.46 12.97 -2.45
CA ARG A 21 -18.60 12.72 -1.59
C ARG A 21 -19.86 13.40 -2.12
N GLU A 22 -19.77 14.68 -2.47
CA GLU A 22 -20.91 15.43 -3.02
C GLU A 22 -21.42 14.79 -4.31
N LEU A 23 -20.49 14.39 -5.19
CA LEU A 23 -20.75 13.67 -6.42
C LEU A 23 -21.55 12.38 -6.18
N TYR A 24 -21.11 11.56 -5.22
CA TYR A 24 -21.82 10.35 -4.84
C TYR A 24 -23.23 10.66 -4.32
N GLU A 25 -23.35 11.56 -3.34
CA GLU A 25 -24.62 11.87 -2.68
C GLU A 25 -25.66 12.44 -3.66
N ARG A 26 -25.23 13.30 -4.59
CA ARG A 26 -26.14 14.00 -5.52
C ARG A 26 -26.45 13.21 -6.79
N ARG A 27 -25.50 12.44 -7.31
CA ARG A 27 -25.63 11.81 -8.64
C ARG A 27 -25.80 10.30 -8.59
N LEU A 28 -25.03 9.61 -7.75
CA LEU A 28 -25.00 8.14 -7.73
C LEU A 28 -25.99 7.52 -6.72
N LYS A 29 -26.05 8.05 -5.49
CA LYS A 29 -26.94 7.56 -4.43
C LYS A 29 -28.43 7.52 -4.84
N PRO A 30 -28.98 8.51 -5.59
CA PRO A 30 -30.36 8.43 -6.08
C PRO A 30 -30.61 7.25 -7.03
N LEU A 31 -29.64 6.90 -7.88
CA LEU A 31 -29.72 5.73 -8.76
C LEU A 31 -29.73 4.44 -7.93
N GLU A 32 -28.77 4.30 -7.00
CA GLU A 32 -28.67 3.13 -6.11
C GLU A 32 -29.95 2.91 -5.30
N THR A 33 -30.51 3.98 -4.74
CA THR A 33 -31.72 3.94 -3.94
C THR A 33 -32.94 3.58 -4.78
N THR A 34 -33.06 4.19 -5.97
CA THR A 34 -34.20 3.94 -6.87
C THR A 34 -34.24 2.48 -7.31
N TYR A 35 -33.10 1.90 -7.66
CA TYR A 35 -33.02 0.53 -8.20
C TYR A 35 -32.67 -0.54 -7.16
N LEU A 36 -32.87 -0.26 -5.87
CA LEU A 36 -32.71 -1.24 -4.78
C LEU A 36 -31.32 -1.88 -4.69
N PHE A 37 -30.28 -1.12 -5.07
CA PHE A 37 -28.91 -1.60 -5.18
C PHE A 37 -28.40 -2.30 -3.91
N SER A 38 -28.73 -1.76 -2.73
CA SER A 38 -28.35 -2.32 -1.44
C SER A 38 -28.93 -3.70 -1.14
N SER A 39 -29.99 -4.09 -1.82
CA SER A 39 -30.64 -5.40 -1.65
C SER A 39 -30.01 -6.52 -2.49
N PHE A 40 -29.06 -6.16 -3.36
CA PHE A 40 -28.31 -7.09 -4.23
C PHE A 40 -26.81 -7.00 -3.97
N HIS A 41 -26.27 -5.79 -3.84
CA HIS A 41 -24.83 -5.55 -3.82
C HIS A 41 -24.36 -5.07 -2.44
N SER A 42 -24.26 -3.76 -2.24
CA SER A 42 -23.70 -3.16 -1.03
C SER A 42 -24.54 -1.97 -0.56
N PRO A 43 -24.55 -1.67 0.76
CA PRO A 43 -25.31 -0.54 1.29
C PRO A 43 -24.82 0.80 0.73
N PRO A 44 -25.62 1.88 0.84
CA PRO A 44 -25.18 3.22 0.47
C PRO A 44 -23.95 3.63 1.29
N LEU A 45 -23.07 4.42 0.67
CA LEU A 45 -21.90 4.97 1.35
C LEU A 45 -22.32 6.08 2.33
N ASP A 46 -21.70 6.06 3.50
CA ASP A 46 -21.83 7.05 4.57
C ASP A 46 -20.60 7.98 4.59
N ALA A 47 -20.64 9.04 5.41
CA ALA A 47 -19.55 10.02 5.48
C ALA A 47 -18.20 9.37 5.85
N GLY A 48 -18.24 8.37 6.75
CA GLY A 48 -17.07 7.60 7.16
C GLY A 48 -16.34 6.90 6.02
N ASP A 49 -17.02 6.49 4.94
CA ASP A 49 -16.38 5.82 3.80
C ASP A 49 -15.46 6.76 3.03
N PHE A 50 -15.79 8.05 2.98
CA PHE A 50 -14.97 9.07 2.33
C PHE A 50 -13.83 9.52 3.24
N THR A 51 -14.05 9.64 4.55
CA THR A 51 -13.03 10.09 5.50
C THR A 51 -12.15 8.97 6.05
N ALA A 52 -12.46 7.70 5.77
CA ALA A 52 -11.68 6.56 6.23
C ALA A 52 -10.21 6.66 5.79
N LYS A 53 -9.31 6.50 6.75
CA LYS A 53 -7.86 6.36 6.50
C LYS A 53 -7.60 5.03 5.75
N PRO A 54 -6.51 4.94 4.96
CA PRO A 54 -6.14 3.69 4.32
C PRO A 54 -6.02 2.55 5.31
N MET A 55 -6.49 1.37 4.92
CA MET A 55 -6.57 0.22 5.80
C MET A 55 -5.59 -0.89 5.38
N ILE A 56 -4.87 -1.44 6.35
CA ILE A 56 -3.98 -2.60 6.16
C ILE A 56 -4.62 -3.81 6.85
N LEU A 57 -4.91 -4.86 6.08
CA LEU A 57 -5.45 -6.12 6.58
C LEU A 57 -4.34 -7.15 6.79
N LEU A 58 -4.18 -7.66 8.00
CA LEU A 58 -3.22 -8.73 8.30
C LEU A 58 -3.92 -10.08 8.32
N LEU A 59 -3.45 -11.02 7.50
CA LEU A 59 -3.96 -12.40 7.44
C LEU A 59 -2.82 -13.39 7.63
N GLY A 60 -3.14 -14.56 8.15
CA GLY A 60 -2.18 -15.63 8.33
C GLY A 60 -2.64 -16.65 9.36
N GLN A 61 -2.01 -17.81 9.33
CA GLN A 61 -2.30 -18.90 10.26
C GLN A 61 -2.01 -18.53 11.72
N TYR A 62 -2.32 -19.48 12.60
CA TYR A 62 -2.01 -19.36 14.01
C TYR A 62 -0.51 -19.13 14.27
N SER A 63 -0.17 -18.26 15.22
CA SER A 63 1.22 -17.99 15.64
C SER A 63 2.17 -17.41 14.57
N THR A 64 1.69 -16.96 13.40
CA THR A 64 2.55 -16.34 12.35
C THR A 64 3.09 -14.96 12.71
N GLY A 65 2.63 -14.36 13.81
CA GLY A 65 3.14 -13.09 14.34
C GLY A 65 2.37 -11.84 13.92
N LYS A 66 1.09 -11.95 13.50
CA LYS A 66 0.24 -10.79 13.11
C LYS A 66 0.19 -9.68 14.17
N THR A 67 -0.23 -10.02 15.39
CA THR A 67 -0.32 -9.06 16.51
C THR A 67 1.05 -8.46 16.87
N THR A 68 2.12 -9.28 16.80
CA THR A 68 3.51 -8.81 17.01
C THR A 68 3.96 -7.87 15.91
N PHE A 69 3.58 -8.12 14.66
CA PHE A 69 3.87 -7.25 13.53
C PHE A 69 3.21 -5.87 13.68
N ILE A 70 1.97 -5.81 14.17
CA ILE A 70 1.29 -4.53 14.47
C ILE A 70 2.07 -3.78 15.55
N ARG A 71 2.35 -4.44 16.67
CA ARG A 71 3.13 -3.84 17.77
C ARG A 71 4.47 -3.30 17.29
N TYR A 72 5.16 -4.06 16.44
CA TYR A 72 6.41 -3.67 15.82
C TYR A 72 6.25 -2.41 14.96
N LEU A 73 5.22 -2.36 14.09
CA LEU A 73 4.94 -1.17 13.29
C LEU A 73 4.63 0.06 14.14
N LEU A 74 3.85 -0.10 15.21
CA LEU A 74 3.44 0.99 16.10
C LEU A 74 4.58 1.44 17.04
N GLY A 75 5.55 0.57 17.32
CA GLY A 75 6.55 0.76 18.37
C GLY A 75 5.97 0.73 19.80
N SER A 76 4.70 0.30 19.95
CA SER A 76 4.00 0.29 21.23
C SER A 76 2.94 -0.81 21.28
N ASP A 77 2.51 -1.13 22.50
CA ASP A 77 1.34 -1.97 22.72
C ASP A 77 0.05 -1.22 22.34
N PHE A 78 -1.05 -1.96 22.10
CA PHE A 78 -2.37 -1.39 21.84
C PHE A 78 -3.47 -2.09 22.65
N PRO A 79 -4.55 -1.38 23.02
CA PRO A 79 -5.61 -1.94 23.87
C PRO A 79 -6.22 -3.23 23.31
N GLY A 80 -6.34 -4.24 24.17
CA GLY A 80 -6.94 -5.53 23.80
C GLY A 80 -6.02 -6.47 23.01
N MET A 81 -4.75 -6.11 22.78
CA MET A 81 -3.79 -7.02 22.19
C MET A 81 -3.49 -8.21 23.11
N ARG A 82 -3.25 -9.39 22.52
CA ARG A 82 -2.81 -10.59 23.24
C ARG A 82 -1.79 -11.36 22.43
N ILE A 83 -0.55 -11.42 22.92
CA ILE A 83 0.53 -12.20 22.30
C ILE A 83 0.78 -13.44 23.16
N GLY A 84 0.65 -14.63 22.57
CA GLY A 84 0.95 -15.89 23.25
C GLY A 84 1.04 -17.08 22.29
N PRO A 85 1.59 -18.22 22.76
CA PRO A 85 1.79 -19.42 21.95
C PRO A 85 0.50 -20.21 21.67
N GLU A 86 -0.50 -20.10 22.54
CA GLU A 86 -1.85 -20.67 22.40
C GLU A 86 -2.80 -19.71 21.66
N PRO A 87 -3.93 -20.16 21.07
CA PRO A 87 -5.01 -19.32 20.50
C PRO A 87 -5.39 -18.05 21.29
N THR A 88 -4.66 -16.95 21.10
CA THR A 88 -4.78 -15.71 21.88
C THR A 88 -5.71 -14.69 21.23
N THR A 89 -5.68 -14.57 19.90
CA THR A 89 -6.51 -13.66 19.12
C THR A 89 -7.63 -14.43 18.42
N ASP A 90 -8.82 -14.40 19.02
CA ASP A 90 -10.07 -14.98 18.50
C ASP A 90 -11.01 -13.92 17.90
N ARG A 91 -10.56 -12.66 17.83
CA ARG A 91 -11.34 -11.50 17.40
C ARG A 91 -10.68 -10.76 16.25
N PHE A 92 -11.50 -10.11 15.43
CA PHE A 92 -11.05 -9.05 14.55
C PHE A 92 -10.82 -7.79 15.38
N ILE A 93 -9.62 -7.22 15.30
CA ILE A 93 -9.25 -6.01 16.03
C ILE A 93 -8.90 -4.94 15.01
N VAL A 94 -9.75 -3.91 14.90
CA VAL A 94 -9.47 -2.72 14.11
C VAL A 94 -8.70 -1.74 14.99
N VAL A 95 -7.43 -1.50 14.69
CA VAL A 95 -6.57 -0.57 15.43
C VAL A 95 -6.60 0.79 14.73
N MET A 96 -7.11 1.81 15.44
CA MET A 96 -7.35 3.15 14.91
C MET A 96 -6.84 4.22 15.86
N ASP A 97 -6.61 5.42 15.32
CA ASP A 97 -6.36 6.59 16.13
C ASP A 97 -7.64 7.04 16.86
N GLY A 98 -7.45 7.45 18.12
CA GLY A 98 -8.41 8.18 18.93
C GLY A 98 -8.17 7.95 20.42
N GLU A 99 -9.13 8.38 21.25
CA GLU A 99 -9.02 8.25 22.70
C GLU A 99 -8.81 6.80 23.12
N GLU A 100 -7.88 6.58 24.04
CA GLU A 100 -7.43 5.24 24.42
C GLU A 100 -8.61 4.40 24.95
N GLY A 101 -8.88 3.27 24.30
CA GLY A 101 -10.01 2.45 24.68
C GLY A 101 -10.36 1.34 23.70
N ILE A 102 -11.42 0.60 24.03
CA ILE A 102 -11.96 -0.48 23.19
C ILE A 102 -13.43 -0.22 22.94
N ILE A 103 -13.81 -0.16 21.65
CA ILE A 103 -15.21 -0.10 21.22
C ILE A 103 -15.65 -1.50 20.78
N PRO A 104 -16.68 -2.10 21.41
CA PRO A 104 -17.23 -3.39 20.99
C PRO A 104 -17.85 -3.33 19.59
N GLY A 105 -17.84 -4.45 18.84
CA GLY A 105 -18.33 -4.52 17.47
C GLY A 105 -19.76 -4.05 17.27
N ASN A 106 -20.68 -4.34 18.20
CA ASN A 106 -22.07 -3.85 18.14
C ASN A 106 -22.17 -2.31 18.17
N ALA A 107 -21.29 -1.65 18.94
CA ALA A 107 -21.22 -0.19 18.97
C ALA A 107 -20.45 0.37 17.76
N LEU A 108 -19.46 -0.37 17.27
CA LEU A 108 -18.65 0.03 16.11
C LEU A 108 -19.49 0.17 14.83
N VAL A 109 -20.41 -0.76 14.58
CA VAL A 109 -21.20 -0.79 13.33
C VAL A 109 -22.34 0.23 13.29
N VAL A 110 -22.65 0.90 14.40
CA VAL A 110 -23.68 1.96 14.44
C VAL A 110 -23.09 3.37 14.29
N ASP A 111 -21.77 3.50 14.34
CA ASP A 111 -21.09 4.79 14.20
C ASP A 111 -20.95 5.20 12.72
N ALA A 112 -21.71 6.21 12.31
CA ALA A 112 -21.71 6.73 10.94
C ALA A 112 -20.41 7.47 10.54
N GLN A 113 -19.53 7.77 11.50
CA GLN A 113 -18.21 8.35 11.21
C GLN A 113 -17.18 7.29 10.85
N LYS A 114 -17.51 5.99 10.99
CA LYS A 114 -16.60 4.88 10.70
C LYS A 114 -17.16 3.99 9.58
N PRO A 115 -16.29 3.41 8.72
CA PRO A 115 -16.70 2.64 7.54
C PRO A 115 -17.17 1.19 7.86
N PHE A 116 -17.55 0.90 9.11
CA PHE A 116 -17.78 -0.49 9.55
C PHE A 116 -19.25 -0.89 9.60
N ARG A 117 -20.19 0.03 9.35
CA ARG A 117 -21.63 -0.27 9.33
C ARG A 117 -22.02 -1.48 8.46
N PRO A 118 -21.43 -1.72 7.27
CA PRO A 118 -21.75 -2.87 6.46
C PRO A 118 -21.49 -4.22 7.15
N LEU A 119 -20.61 -4.27 8.16
CA LEU A 119 -20.30 -5.48 8.91
C LEU A 119 -21.49 -6.01 9.74
N SER A 120 -22.51 -5.18 10.00
CA SER A 120 -23.75 -5.59 10.68
C SER A 120 -24.44 -6.78 10.01
N ARG A 121 -24.26 -6.97 8.69
CA ARG A 121 -24.83 -8.09 7.91
C ARG A 121 -24.34 -9.47 8.35
N PHE A 122 -23.20 -9.55 9.02
CA PHE A 122 -22.63 -10.82 9.50
C PHE A 122 -23.23 -11.28 10.85
N GLY A 123 -24.10 -10.47 11.45
CA GLY A 123 -24.90 -10.82 12.63
C GLY A 123 -24.13 -10.82 13.95
N ASN A 124 -24.88 -11.00 15.05
CA ASN A 124 -24.36 -10.81 16.42
C ASN A 124 -23.20 -11.74 16.80
N HIS A 125 -23.17 -12.97 16.28
CA HIS A 125 -22.07 -13.91 16.56
C HIS A 125 -20.72 -13.34 16.09
N PHE A 126 -20.69 -12.74 14.90
CA PHE A 126 -19.51 -12.05 14.39
C PHE A 126 -19.23 -10.74 15.16
N LEU A 127 -20.26 -9.93 15.42
CA LEU A 127 -20.08 -8.63 16.08
C LEU A 127 -19.52 -8.76 17.51
N ASN A 128 -19.80 -9.87 18.21
CA ASN A 128 -19.19 -10.20 19.50
C ASN A 128 -17.70 -10.57 19.40
N ARG A 129 -17.23 -10.91 18.19
CA ARG A 129 -15.83 -11.21 17.83
C ARG A 129 -15.18 -10.08 17.03
N LEU A 130 -15.79 -8.90 16.99
CA LEU A 130 -15.25 -7.69 16.39
C LEU A 130 -15.03 -6.65 17.48
N GLN A 131 -13.91 -5.93 17.43
CA GLN A 131 -13.67 -4.79 18.30
C GLN A 131 -12.80 -3.75 17.58
N CYS A 132 -12.93 -2.50 17.99
CA CYS A 132 -12.02 -1.43 17.61
C CYS A 132 -11.16 -1.06 18.82
N SER A 133 -9.85 -1.14 18.65
CA SER A 133 -8.84 -0.69 19.60
C SER A 133 -8.40 0.71 19.22
N MET A 134 -8.53 1.66 20.14
CA MET A 134 -8.20 3.06 19.90
C MET A 134 -7.05 3.47 20.81
N LEU A 135 -6.09 4.20 20.23
CA LEU A 135 -4.96 4.82 20.93
C LEU A 135 -4.40 5.94 20.07
N HIS A 136 -3.80 6.94 20.70
CA HIS A 136 -3.02 7.94 19.97
C HIS A 136 -1.65 7.36 19.62
N ASN A 137 -1.37 7.27 18.32
CA ASN A 137 -0.08 6.86 17.78
C ASN A 137 0.13 7.52 16.40
N PRO A 138 1.29 8.13 16.12
CA PRO A 138 1.52 8.84 14.85
C PRO A 138 1.34 7.98 13.59
N VAL A 139 1.52 6.66 13.70
CA VAL A 139 1.25 5.73 12.61
C VAL A 139 -0.24 5.73 12.27
N LEU A 140 -1.08 5.71 13.30
CA LEU A 140 -2.54 5.64 13.20
C LEU A 140 -3.18 6.97 12.80
N ASP A 141 -2.44 8.09 12.88
CA ASP A 141 -2.85 9.37 12.29
C ASP A 141 -3.08 9.24 10.78
N SER A 142 -2.34 8.33 10.14
CA SER A 142 -2.30 8.20 8.69
C SER A 142 -2.96 6.93 8.17
N ILE A 143 -3.01 5.86 8.96
CA ILE A 143 -3.53 4.54 8.53
C ILE A 143 -4.38 3.86 9.60
N THR A 144 -5.13 2.84 9.21
CA THR A 144 -5.84 1.91 10.10
C THR A 144 -5.31 0.50 9.86
N ILE A 145 -5.13 -0.28 10.92
CA ILE A 145 -4.58 -1.64 10.82
C ILE A 145 -5.62 -2.63 11.36
N VAL A 146 -5.88 -3.71 10.63
CA VAL A 146 -6.82 -4.75 11.04
C VAL A 146 -6.06 -6.03 11.35
N ASP A 147 -6.04 -6.41 12.63
CA ASP A 147 -5.63 -7.73 13.07
C ASP A 147 -6.78 -8.72 12.88
N THR A 148 -6.47 -9.92 12.38
CA THR A 148 -7.47 -10.96 12.16
C THR A 148 -7.20 -12.17 13.05
N PRO A 149 -8.24 -12.92 13.42
CA PRO A 149 -8.07 -14.22 14.08
C PRO A 149 -7.15 -15.13 13.27
N GLY A 150 -6.30 -15.90 13.97
CA GLY A 150 -5.47 -16.91 13.30
C GLY A 150 -6.30 -17.89 12.48
N ILE A 151 -5.91 -18.13 11.24
CA ILE A 151 -6.56 -19.14 10.40
C ILE A 151 -6.19 -20.52 10.96
N LEU A 152 -7.20 -21.36 11.19
CA LEU A 152 -7.04 -22.64 11.87
C LEU A 152 -6.53 -23.70 10.88
N SER A 153 -5.82 -24.69 11.42
CA SER A 153 -5.38 -25.87 10.69
C SER A 153 -6.34 -27.03 10.98
N GLY A 154 -7.19 -27.39 10.01
CA GLY A 154 -8.05 -28.58 10.05
C GLY A 154 -9.55 -28.33 10.27
N GLU A 155 -10.39 -29.28 9.86
CA GLU A 155 -11.85 -29.11 9.79
C GLU A 155 -12.57 -29.06 11.14
N LYS A 156 -12.04 -29.71 12.19
CA LYS A 156 -12.71 -29.81 13.49
C LYS A 156 -12.83 -28.48 14.24
N GLN A 157 -11.99 -27.50 13.91
CA GLN A 157 -12.04 -26.16 14.52
C GLN A 157 -12.87 -25.15 13.71
N ARG A 158 -13.39 -25.54 12.53
CA ARG A 158 -14.25 -24.68 11.69
C ARG A 158 -15.64 -24.44 12.30
N VAL A 159 -16.15 -25.40 13.07
CA VAL A 159 -17.54 -25.44 13.54
C VAL A 159 -17.80 -24.43 14.68
N ASP A 160 -16.75 -23.87 15.30
CA ASP A 160 -16.86 -23.13 16.57
C ASP A 160 -16.91 -21.59 16.43
N ARG A 161 -16.80 -21.02 15.22
CA ARG A 161 -16.77 -19.55 15.05
C ARG A 161 -18.16 -18.90 15.12
N GLY A 162 -19.20 -19.60 14.67
CA GLY A 162 -20.56 -19.05 14.60
C GLY A 162 -20.78 -17.98 13.53
N TYR A 163 -19.83 -17.76 12.62
CA TYR A 163 -19.94 -16.85 11.48
C TYR A 163 -19.06 -17.32 10.31
N ASP A 164 -19.37 -16.86 9.09
CA ASP A 164 -18.57 -17.15 7.90
C ASP A 164 -17.32 -16.26 7.84
N PHE A 165 -16.20 -16.81 8.30
CA PHE A 165 -14.91 -16.13 8.29
C PHE A 165 -14.44 -15.72 6.89
N THR A 166 -14.70 -16.54 5.87
CA THR A 166 -14.21 -16.28 4.50
C THR A 166 -14.91 -15.06 3.92
N SER A 167 -16.22 -14.96 4.11
CA SER A 167 -17.01 -13.81 3.66
C SER A 167 -16.65 -12.52 4.40
N VAL A 168 -16.31 -12.59 5.70
CA VAL A 168 -15.82 -11.43 6.45
C VAL A 168 -14.46 -10.96 5.92
N VAL A 169 -13.52 -11.88 5.72
CA VAL A 169 -12.19 -11.55 5.17
C VAL A 169 -12.32 -10.94 3.78
N LYS A 170 -13.19 -11.50 2.92
CA LYS A 170 -13.47 -10.94 1.60
C LYS A 170 -13.97 -9.49 1.69
N TRP A 171 -14.86 -9.18 2.63
CA TRP A 171 -15.31 -7.80 2.85
C TRP A 171 -14.16 -6.86 3.24
N PHE A 172 -13.29 -7.28 4.16
CA PHE A 172 -12.12 -6.47 4.51
C PHE A 172 -11.14 -6.33 3.33
N ALA A 173 -10.97 -7.36 2.52
CA ALA A 173 -10.14 -7.31 1.31
C ALA A 173 -10.67 -6.30 0.27
N GLU A 174 -12.00 -6.23 0.12
CA GLU A 174 -12.67 -5.22 -0.69
C GLU A 174 -12.40 -3.82 -0.13
N ALA A 175 -12.54 -3.62 1.19
CA ALA A 175 -12.45 -2.33 1.85
C ALA A 175 -11.01 -1.81 2.11
N CYS A 176 -10.02 -2.68 2.15
CA CYS A 176 -8.64 -2.31 2.50
C CYS A 176 -7.80 -1.88 1.30
N ASP A 177 -6.69 -1.21 1.59
CA ASP A 177 -5.71 -0.74 0.60
C ASP A 177 -4.54 -1.71 0.43
N ARG A 178 -4.23 -2.47 1.50
CA ARG A 178 -3.16 -3.46 1.48
C ARG A 178 -3.54 -4.68 2.30
N ILE A 179 -3.22 -5.85 1.78
CA ILE A 179 -3.41 -7.15 2.44
C ILE A 179 -2.02 -7.74 2.67
N ILE A 180 -1.65 -7.98 3.92
CA ILE A 180 -0.40 -8.62 4.28
C ILE A 180 -0.70 -10.07 4.66
N LEU A 181 -0.21 -11.02 3.86
CA LEU A 181 -0.27 -12.45 4.16
C LEU A 181 1.01 -12.88 4.89
N LEU A 182 0.90 -13.23 6.17
CA LEU A 182 2.01 -13.68 7.01
C LEU A 182 2.13 -15.20 7.02
N PHE A 183 3.35 -15.67 6.76
CA PHE A 183 3.79 -17.05 6.89
C PHE A 183 4.92 -17.13 7.92
N ASP A 184 5.02 -18.26 8.63
CA ASP A 184 6.10 -18.52 9.58
C ASP A 184 7.16 -19.39 8.90
N ALA A 185 8.43 -18.94 8.89
CA ALA A 185 9.53 -19.66 8.26
C ALA A 185 9.82 -21.03 8.92
N HIS A 186 9.46 -21.20 10.20
CA HIS A 186 9.64 -22.45 10.91
C HIS A 186 8.47 -23.43 10.68
N LYS A 187 7.26 -22.91 10.42
CA LYS A 187 6.02 -23.70 10.27
C LYS A 187 5.27 -23.30 9.00
N LEU A 188 5.84 -23.70 7.86
CA LEU A 188 5.22 -23.49 6.57
C LEU A 188 4.15 -24.54 6.32
N ASP A 189 2.89 -24.17 6.55
CA ASP A 189 1.72 -24.95 6.14
C ASP A 189 0.74 -24.02 5.41
N ILE A 190 -0.02 -24.56 4.46
CA ILE A 190 -1.15 -23.89 3.82
C ILE A 190 -2.37 -24.79 3.99
N SER A 191 -3.05 -24.62 5.13
CA SER A 191 -4.24 -25.41 5.47
C SER A 191 -5.35 -25.20 4.43
N ASP A 192 -6.29 -26.14 4.34
CA ASP A 192 -7.44 -26.01 3.43
C ASP A 192 -8.29 -24.77 3.71
N GLU A 193 -8.39 -24.36 4.98
CA GLU A 193 -9.07 -23.12 5.34
C GLU A 193 -8.31 -21.90 4.81
N PHE A 194 -6.98 -21.88 4.97
CA PHE A 194 -6.17 -20.79 4.45
C PHE A 194 -6.21 -20.74 2.92
N ARG A 195 -6.18 -21.88 2.25
CA ARG A 195 -6.38 -21.98 0.80
C ARG A 195 -7.71 -21.35 0.38
N ARG A 196 -8.82 -21.64 1.05
CA ARG A 196 -10.13 -21.03 0.75
C ARG A 196 -10.13 -19.53 0.94
N VAL A 197 -9.48 -19.03 1.99
CA VAL A 197 -9.31 -17.59 2.21
C VAL A 197 -8.53 -16.97 1.04
N ILE A 198 -7.38 -17.54 0.67
CA ILE A 198 -6.56 -17.02 -0.46
C ILE A 198 -7.37 -17.05 -1.77
N VAL A 199 -8.14 -18.11 -2.02
CA VAL A 199 -9.04 -18.18 -3.20
C VAL A 199 -10.11 -17.09 -3.17
N ALA A 200 -10.65 -16.75 -1.99
CA ALA A 200 -11.60 -15.66 -1.84
C ALA A 200 -10.97 -14.26 -2.04
N LEU A 201 -9.64 -14.16 -2.01
CA LEU A 201 -8.89 -12.93 -2.29
C LEU A 201 -8.53 -12.75 -3.77
N ARG A 202 -8.86 -13.70 -4.65
CA ARG A 202 -8.61 -13.56 -6.09
C ARG A 202 -9.23 -12.28 -6.64
N GLY A 203 -8.47 -11.54 -7.44
CA GLY A 203 -8.87 -10.24 -7.96
C GLY A 203 -8.46 -9.06 -7.06
N PHE A 204 -7.82 -9.33 -5.91
CA PHE A 204 -7.16 -8.32 -5.06
C PHE A 204 -5.64 -8.52 -5.02
N ASP A 205 -5.08 -9.22 -6.01
CA ASP A 205 -3.66 -9.61 -6.07
C ASP A 205 -2.72 -8.40 -6.01
N ASP A 206 -3.12 -7.25 -6.57
CA ASP A 206 -2.39 -5.97 -6.56
C ASP A 206 -2.24 -5.38 -5.14
N LYS A 207 -3.22 -5.66 -4.26
CA LYS A 207 -3.21 -5.25 -2.85
C LYS A 207 -2.36 -6.17 -1.97
N MET A 208 -1.99 -7.36 -2.45
CA MET A 208 -1.36 -8.38 -1.62
C MET A 208 0.16 -8.17 -1.48
N ARG A 209 0.67 -8.33 -0.25
CA ARG A 209 2.08 -8.47 0.07
C ARG A 209 2.26 -9.73 0.90
N ILE A 210 3.24 -10.54 0.55
CA ILE A 210 3.50 -11.78 1.25
C ILE A 210 4.70 -11.54 2.15
N VAL A 211 4.59 -11.95 3.41
CA VAL A 211 5.64 -11.80 4.41
C VAL A 211 6.01 -13.17 4.96
N LEU A 212 7.24 -13.59 4.72
CA LEU A 212 7.84 -14.76 5.36
C LEU A 212 8.52 -14.31 6.65
N ASN A 213 7.77 -14.39 7.75
CA ASN A 213 8.15 -13.92 9.07
C ASN A 213 8.99 -14.96 9.83
N LYS A 214 9.69 -14.52 10.88
CA LYS A 214 10.59 -15.33 11.71
C LYS A 214 11.69 -16.02 10.90
N ALA A 215 12.12 -15.40 9.79
CA ALA A 215 13.14 -15.96 8.91
C ALA A 215 14.51 -16.11 9.60
N ASP A 216 14.75 -15.34 10.66
CA ASP A 216 15.95 -15.46 11.51
C ASP A 216 16.00 -16.75 12.33
N SER A 217 14.90 -17.50 12.45
CA SER A 217 14.84 -18.76 13.20
C SER A 217 15.42 -19.96 12.45
N VAL A 218 15.79 -19.78 11.18
CA VAL A 218 16.36 -20.81 10.30
C VAL A 218 17.66 -20.33 9.67
N ASP A 219 18.56 -21.26 9.34
CA ASP A 219 19.78 -20.94 8.61
C ASP A 219 19.52 -20.61 7.13
N SER A 220 20.54 -20.13 6.41
CA SER A 220 20.40 -19.73 5.00
C SER A 220 19.97 -20.86 4.07
N GLN A 221 20.39 -22.11 4.29
CA GLN A 221 20.01 -23.22 3.42
C GLN A 221 18.54 -23.61 3.64
N GLN A 222 18.13 -23.69 4.90
CA GLN A 222 16.76 -23.99 5.28
C GLN A 222 15.81 -22.86 4.84
N LEU A 223 16.24 -21.60 4.94
CA LEU A 223 15.48 -20.45 4.45
C LEU A 223 15.16 -20.58 2.96
N MET A 224 16.15 -20.95 2.13
CA MET A 224 15.92 -21.15 0.69
C MET A 224 14.95 -22.30 0.39
N ARG A 225 14.99 -23.38 1.17
CA ARG A 225 14.04 -24.50 1.05
C ARG A 225 12.61 -24.07 1.42
N VAL A 226 12.46 -23.33 2.52
CA VAL A 226 11.16 -22.82 2.98
C VAL A 226 10.60 -21.81 1.98
N TYR A 227 11.42 -20.90 1.48
CA TYR A 227 11.04 -19.95 0.44
C TYR A 227 10.54 -20.65 -0.83
N GLY A 228 11.30 -21.63 -1.33
CA GLY A 228 10.91 -22.43 -2.49
C GLY A 228 9.59 -23.18 -2.29
N ALA A 229 9.40 -23.78 -1.10
CA ALA A 229 8.16 -24.46 -0.74
C ALA A 229 6.96 -23.49 -0.67
N LEU A 230 7.16 -22.28 -0.13
CA LEU A 230 6.12 -21.24 -0.06
C LEU A 230 5.69 -20.82 -1.47
N MET A 231 6.65 -20.50 -2.34
CA MET A 231 6.37 -20.08 -3.72
C MET A 231 5.65 -21.18 -4.51
N TRP A 232 6.08 -22.43 -4.34
CA TRP A 232 5.40 -23.59 -4.92
C TRP A 232 3.96 -23.74 -4.41
N GLY A 233 3.75 -23.57 -3.11
CA GLY A 233 2.42 -23.63 -2.49
C GLY A 233 1.49 -22.52 -3.00
N LEU A 234 1.98 -21.27 -3.03
CA LEU A 234 1.23 -20.11 -3.49
C LEU A 234 0.89 -20.17 -4.98
N GLY A 235 1.83 -20.61 -5.83
CA GLY A 235 1.61 -20.74 -7.27
C GLY A 235 0.43 -21.66 -7.60
N LYS A 236 0.17 -22.67 -6.77
CA LYS A 236 -1.00 -23.56 -6.92
C LYS A 236 -2.33 -22.94 -6.49
N VAL A 237 -2.31 -21.88 -5.70
CA VAL A 237 -3.51 -21.33 -5.05
C VAL A 237 -3.95 -20.01 -5.70
N LEU A 238 -3.00 -19.08 -5.89
CA LEU A 238 -3.27 -17.74 -6.38
C LEU A 238 -3.85 -17.78 -7.80
N GLY A 239 -3.30 -18.62 -8.68
CA GLY A 239 -3.81 -18.78 -10.04
C GLY A 239 -3.57 -17.56 -10.94
N THR A 240 -2.64 -16.67 -10.56
CA THR A 240 -2.12 -15.60 -11.40
C THR A 240 -0.81 -16.05 -12.07
N PRO A 241 -0.56 -15.67 -13.35
CA PRO A 241 0.74 -15.90 -13.97
C PRO A 241 1.86 -15.03 -13.38
N GLU A 242 1.51 -13.97 -12.64
CA GLU A 242 2.47 -13.04 -12.05
C GLU A 242 3.03 -13.57 -10.72
N VAL A 243 4.34 -13.46 -10.55
CA VAL A 243 5.03 -13.87 -9.33
C VAL A 243 4.82 -12.81 -8.25
N VAL A 244 4.16 -13.18 -7.15
CA VAL A 244 3.97 -12.27 -6.03
C VAL A 244 5.27 -12.08 -5.26
N ARG A 245 5.63 -10.83 -4.97
CA ARG A 245 6.81 -10.49 -4.15
C ARG A 245 6.61 -10.96 -2.71
N VAL A 246 7.65 -11.60 -2.16
CA VAL A 246 7.70 -12.07 -0.77
C VAL A 246 8.78 -11.30 -0.01
N HIS A 247 8.39 -10.65 1.07
CA HIS A 247 9.29 -9.97 2.01
C HIS A 247 9.75 -10.95 3.08
N ILE A 248 11.07 -11.10 3.22
CA ILE A 248 11.67 -12.09 4.12
C ILE A 248 12.27 -11.35 5.32
N GLY A 249 11.87 -11.70 6.54
CA GLY A 249 12.45 -11.07 7.72
C GLY A 249 11.84 -11.54 9.03
N SER A 250 12.18 -10.81 10.09
CA SER A 250 11.65 -11.03 11.43
C SER A 250 11.22 -9.70 12.04
N PHE A 251 9.90 -9.49 12.05
CA PHE A 251 9.30 -8.19 12.32
C PHE A 251 8.93 -8.05 13.80
N TRP A 252 9.96 -7.89 14.63
CA TRP A 252 9.87 -7.77 16.09
C TRP A 252 11.12 -7.06 16.67
N ASP A 253 11.05 -6.66 17.93
CA ASP A 253 12.15 -5.93 18.61
C ASP A 253 13.13 -6.85 19.34
N LYS A 254 13.17 -8.14 18.97
CA LYS A 254 14.03 -9.14 19.62
C LYS A 254 15.33 -9.36 18.84
N PRO A 255 16.42 -9.77 19.53
CA PRO A 255 17.66 -10.15 18.85
C PRO A 255 17.43 -11.26 17.82
N LEU A 256 18.12 -11.18 16.68
CA LEU A 256 18.09 -12.23 15.66
C LEU A 256 18.74 -13.50 16.18
N HIS A 257 18.11 -14.65 15.93
CA HIS A 257 18.69 -15.97 16.23
C HIS A 257 19.86 -16.30 15.30
N PHE A 258 19.63 -16.29 13.98
CA PHE A 258 20.68 -16.40 12.97
C PHE A 258 20.90 -15.04 12.28
N THR A 259 22.14 -14.54 12.32
CA THR A 259 22.50 -13.20 11.80
C THR A 259 23.04 -13.22 10.37
N SER A 260 23.29 -14.39 9.79
CA SER A 260 23.93 -14.54 8.47
C SER A 260 23.18 -13.79 7.35
N ASN A 261 21.85 -13.65 7.47
CA ASN A 261 21.01 -12.96 6.49
C ASN A 261 20.47 -11.61 7.00
N ARG A 262 21.06 -11.02 8.05
CA ARG A 262 20.59 -9.74 8.65
C ARG A 262 20.34 -8.66 7.59
N ARG A 263 21.32 -8.44 6.71
CA ARG A 263 21.23 -7.44 5.64
C ARG A 263 20.05 -7.68 4.71
N LEU A 264 19.75 -8.94 4.37
CA LEU A 264 18.59 -9.29 3.56
C LEU A 264 17.28 -8.92 4.29
N PHE A 265 17.18 -9.25 5.57
CA PHE A 265 15.99 -8.96 6.38
C PHE A 265 15.73 -7.46 6.50
N GLU A 266 16.79 -6.67 6.69
CA GLU A 266 16.72 -5.21 6.78
C GLU A 266 16.27 -4.57 5.46
N LEU A 267 16.83 -5.01 4.33
CA LEU A 267 16.44 -4.52 3.00
C LEU A 267 14.97 -4.88 2.65
N GLU A 268 14.54 -6.11 2.93
CA GLU A 268 13.16 -6.52 2.68
C GLU A 268 12.15 -5.82 3.60
N ALA A 269 12.53 -5.54 4.85
CA ALA A 269 11.71 -4.74 5.76
C ALA A 269 11.58 -3.29 5.28
N GLN A 270 12.67 -2.68 4.81
CA GLN A 270 12.66 -1.33 4.24
C GLN A 270 11.74 -1.23 3.03
N ASP A 271 11.82 -2.18 2.10
CA ASP A 271 10.97 -2.21 0.92
C ASP A 271 9.49 -2.37 1.28
N LEU A 272 9.17 -3.23 2.26
CA LEU A 272 7.80 -3.35 2.78
C LEU A 272 7.32 -2.04 3.42
N PHE A 273 8.12 -1.41 4.28
CA PHE A 273 7.70 -0.19 4.97
C PHE A 273 7.55 0.99 4.03
N LYS A 274 8.40 1.10 2.99
CA LYS A 274 8.23 2.10 1.93
C LYS A 274 6.90 1.93 1.19
N ASP A 275 6.52 0.69 0.88
CA ASP A 275 5.21 0.40 0.26
C ASP A 275 4.04 0.82 1.18
N LEU A 276 4.10 0.49 2.46
CA LEU A 276 3.06 0.85 3.43
C LEU A 276 3.03 2.36 3.74
N GLN A 277 4.18 3.02 3.77
CA GLN A 277 4.31 4.44 4.09
C GLN A 277 3.65 5.34 3.05
N THR A 278 3.58 4.91 1.79
CA THR A 278 2.97 5.67 0.67
C THR A 278 1.46 5.46 0.52
N LEU A 279 0.83 4.65 1.38
CA LEU A 279 -0.61 4.39 1.30
C LEU A 279 -1.47 5.66 1.40
N PRO A 280 -1.21 6.62 2.32
CA PRO A 280 -2.00 7.86 2.45
C PRO A 280 -1.96 8.73 1.19
N ALA A 281 -0.78 8.92 0.59
CA ALA A 281 -0.65 9.67 -0.66
C ALA A 281 -1.53 9.11 -1.78
N ASN A 282 -1.70 7.79 -1.85
CA ASN A 282 -2.44 7.11 -2.91
C ASN A 282 -3.93 6.89 -2.61
N ALA A 283 -4.39 7.22 -1.40
CA ALA A 283 -5.74 6.92 -0.92
C ALA A 283 -6.82 7.55 -1.81
N THR A 284 -6.67 8.83 -2.16
CA THR A 284 -7.63 9.60 -2.97
C THR A 284 -7.84 8.97 -4.35
N MET A 285 -6.76 8.58 -5.04
CA MET A 285 -6.86 7.89 -6.33
C MET A 285 -7.60 6.56 -6.22
N ARG A 286 -7.33 5.78 -5.17
CA ARG A 286 -8.01 4.48 -4.96
C ARG A 286 -9.50 4.66 -4.72
N LYS A 287 -9.88 5.57 -3.81
CA LYS A 287 -11.29 5.88 -3.53
C LYS A 287 -12.04 6.35 -4.77
N LEU A 288 -11.39 7.16 -5.60
CA LEU A 288 -11.94 7.56 -6.90
C LEU A 288 -12.17 6.34 -7.81
N ASN A 289 -11.18 5.44 -7.94
CA ASN A 289 -11.31 4.21 -8.71
C ASN A 289 -12.43 3.29 -8.20
N ASP A 290 -12.58 3.16 -6.89
CA ASP A 290 -13.66 2.37 -6.29
C ASP A 290 -15.03 3.00 -6.59
N LEU A 291 -15.14 4.33 -6.54
CA LEU A 291 -16.36 5.02 -6.93
C LEU A 291 -16.68 4.83 -8.42
N ILE A 292 -15.67 4.85 -9.31
CA ILE A 292 -15.84 4.55 -10.74
C ILE A 292 -16.43 3.14 -10.92
N ARG A 293 -15.83 2.14 -10.27
CA ARG A 293 -16.29 0.74 -10.33
C ARG A 293 -17.73 0.62 -9.82
N ARG A 294 -18.03 1.25 -8.68
CA ARG A 294 -19.37 1.29 -8.09
C ARG A 294 -20.39 1.96 -9.00
N ALA A 295 -20.04 3.09 -9.61
CA ALA A 295 -20.90 3.81 -10.55
C ALA A 295 -21.26 2.97 -11.78
N ARG A 296 -20.28 2.27 -12.36
CA ARG A 296 -20.51 1.34 -13.48
C ARG A 296 -21.43 0.19 -13.07
N LEU A 297 -21.15 -0.46 -11.94
CA LEU A 297 -21.97 -1.55 -11.42
C LEU A 297 -23.40 -1.09 -11.11
N ALA A 298 -23.59 0.09 -10.52
CA ALA A 298 -24.90 0.66 -10.24
C ALA A 298 -25.68 0.98 -11.53
N LYS A 299 -25.00 1.51 -12.56
CA LYS A 299 -25.58 1.74 -13.89
C LYS A 299 -26.06 0.43 -14.52
N VAL A 300 -25.19 -0.58 -14.54
CA VAL A 300 -25.52 -1.92 -15.07
C VAL A 300 -26.68 -2.54 -14.29
N HIS A 301 -26.66 -2.45 -12.97
CA HIS A 301 -27.74 -2.95 -12.13
C HIS A 301 -29.08 -2.27 -12.43
N ALA A 302 -29.10 -0.94 -12.57
CA ALA A 302 -30.29 -0.21 -12.95
C ALA A 302 -30.84 -0.64 -14.32
N LEU A 303 -29.97 -0.88 -15.30
CA LEU A 303 -30.35 -1.41 -16.62
C LEU A 303 -30.93 -2.82 -16.54
N ILE A 304 -30.35 -3.70 -15.72
CA ILE A 304 -30.87 -5.05 -15.47
C ILE A 304 -32.28 -4.96 -14.88
N ILE A 305 -32.45 -4.26 -13.75
CA ILE A 305 -33.74 -4.12 -13.07
C ILE A 305 -34.78 -3.47 -13.99
N GLY A 306 -34.42 -2.42 -14.72
CA GLY A 306 -35.29 -1.75 -15.67
C GLY A 306 -35.72 -2.63 -16.85
N THR A 307 -34.81 -3.48 -17.35
CA THR A 307 -35.10 -4.43 -18.44
C THR A 307 -36.02 -5.54 -17.96
N LEU A 308 -35.74 -6.12 -16.79
CA LEU A 308 -36.61 -7.12 -16.15
C LEU A 308 -38.02 -6.56 -15.93
N LYS A 309 -38.12 -5.33 -15.42
CA LYS A 309 -39.42 -4.64 -15.27
C LYS A 309 -40.14 -4.45 -16.61
N LYS A 310 -39.42 -4.07 -17.66
CA LYS A 310 -39.98 -3.84 -19.00
C LYS A 310 -40.54 -5.12 -19.62
N GLU A 311 -39.93 -6.27 -19.35
CA GLU A 311 -40.36 -7.56 -19.89
C GLU A 311 -41.49 -8.24 -19.10
N MET A 312 -41.88 -7.70 -17.93
CA MET A 312 -42.95 -8.28 -17.13
C MET A 312 -44.35 -8.01 -17.73
N PRO A 313 -45.22 -9.03 -17.83
CA PRO A 313 -46.59 -8.84 -18.31
C PRO A 313 -47.44 -8.10 -17.27
N SER A 314 -48.39 -7.30 -17.74
CA SER A 314 -49.26 -6.48 -16.86
C SER A 314 -50.31 -7.31 -16.10
N LEU A 315 -50.85 -8.37 -16.72
CA LEU A 315 -52.03 -9.10 -16.21
C LEU A 315 -51.74 -10.55 -15.77
N MET A 316 -51.40 -11.45 -16.69
CA MET A 316 -51.29 -12.90 -16.42
C MET A 316 -49.91 -13.45 -16.79
N GLY A 317 -49.49 -14.56 -16.17
CA GLY A 317 -48.23 -15.26 -16.50
C GLY A 317 -46.97 -14.71 -15.84
N LYS A 318 -47.10 -13.79 -14.87
CA LYS A 318 -45.99 -13.12 -14.17
C LYS A 318 -44.97 -14.08 -13.57
N SER A 319 -45.43 -15.12 -12.87
CA SER A 319 -44.55 -16.12 -12.25
C SER A 319 -43.74 -16.90 -13.29
N LYS A 320 -44.39 -17.37 -14.37
CA LYS A 320 -43.72 -18.10 -15.45
C LYS A 320 -42.69 -17.21 -16.17
N LYS A 321 -43.04 -15.95 -16.48
CA LYS A 321 -42.13 -15.01 -17.14
C LYS A 321 -40.95 -14.63 -16.22
N LYS A 322 -41.18 -14.44 -14.92
CA LYS A 322 -40.10 -14.22 -13.94
C LYS A 322 -39.09 -15.37 -13.97
N GLN A 323 -39.56 -16.62 -13.89
CA GLN A 323 -38.67 -17.78 -13.92
C GLN A 323 -37.90 -17.84 -15.25
N GLU A 324 -38.57 -17.64 -16.38
CA GLU A 324 -37.91 -17.60 -17.69
C GLU A 324 -36.81 -16.54 -17.78
N LEU A 325 -37.04 -15.34 -17.23
CA LEU A 325 -36.06 -14.25 -17.22
C LEU A 325 -34.84 -14.57 -16.34
N ILE A 326 -35.04 -15.25 -15.21
CA ILE A 326 -33.97 -15.70 -14.34
C ILE A 326 -33.14 -16.78 -15.05
N ASP A 327 -33.79 -17.77 -15.65
CA ASP A 327 -33.11 -18.87 -16.35
C ASP A 327 -32.31 -18.36 -17.56
N LYS A 328 -32.80 -17.31 -18.23
CA LYS A 328 -32.15 -16.69 -19.40
C LYS A 328 -31.37 -15.40 -19.07
N LEU A 329 -30.98 -15.20 -17.81
CA LEU A 329 -30.35 -13.95 -17.38
C LEU A 329 -29.07 -13.60 -18.16
N GLU A 330 -28.28 -14.61 -18.55
CA GLU A 330 -27.08 -14.41 -19.39
C GLU A 330 -27.42 -13.81 -20.76
N GLN A 331 -28.54 -14.22 -21.36
CA GLN A 331 -29.02 -13.65 -22.63
C GLN A 331 -29.51 -12.21 -22.43
N VAL A 332 -30.15 -11.92 -21.29
CA VAL A 332 -30.54 -10.56 -20.90
C VAL A 332 -29.30 -9.68 -20.79
N TYR A 333 -28.23 -10.16 -20.16
CA TYR A 333 -26.95 -9.43 -20.07
C TYR A 333 -26.35 -9.17 -21.44
N GLY A 334 -26.29 -10.18 -22.32
CA GLY A 334 -25.81 -10.01 -23.70
C GLY A 334 -26.66 -9.05 -24.53
N SER A 335 -27.95 -8.92 -24.25
CA SER A 335 -28.83 -7.92 -24.87
C SER A 335 -28.51 -6.50 -24.37
N ILE A 336 -28.44 -6.31 -23.06
CA ILE A 336 -28.12 -5.01 -22.44
C ILE A 336 -26.72 -4.55 -22.86
N SER A 337 -25.73 -5.45 -22.84
CA SER A 337 -24.34 -5.18 -23.24
C SER A 337 -24.26 -4.61 -24.65
N ARG A 338 -24.97 -5.22 -25.61
CA ARG A 338 -25.01 -4.75 -27.02
C ARG A 338 -25.75 -3.43 -27.17
N GLN A 339 -26.88 -3.26 -26.50
CA GLN A 339 -27.70 -2.04 -26.63
C GLN A 339 -27.05 -0.82 -25.96
N SER A 340 -26.42 -1.02 -24.80
CA SER A 340 -25.84 0.05 -24.00
C SER A 340 -24.32 0.19 -24.16
N HIS A 341 -23.69 -0.63 -25.01
CA HIS A 341 -22.25 -0.65 -25.26
C HIS A 341 -21.42 -0.85 -23.98
N ILE A 342 -21.89 -1.72 -23.09
CA ILE A 342 -21.22 -2.02 -21.82
C ILE A 342 -20.52 -3.38 -21.92
N PRO A 343 -19.22 -3.49 -21.58
CA PRO A 343 -18.52 -4.76 -21.53
C PRO A 343 -19.21 -5.76 -20.59
N LEU A 344 -19.26 -7.04 -20.97
CA LEU A 344 -19.82 -8.09 -20.12
C LEU A 344 -19.09 -8.24 -18.77
N GLY A 345 -17.82 -7.82 -18.69
CA GLY A 345 -17.04 -7.83 -17.44
C GLY A 345 -17.53 -6.85 -16.37
N ASP A 346 -18.34 -5.85 -16.74
CA ASP A 346 -18.95 -4.90 -15.78
C ASP A 346 -20.25 -5.47 -15.17
N PHE A 347 -20.73 -6.62 -15.64
CA PHE A 347 -21.94 -7.26 -15.13
C PHE A 347 -21.62 -8.13 -13.91
N PRO A 348 -22.52 -8.15 -12.91
CA PRO A 348 -22.38 -9.05 -11.76
C PRO A 348 -22.44 -10.52 -12.18
N GLU A 349 -21.96 -11.41 -11.31
CA GLU A 349 -22.00 -12.84 -11.56
C GLU A 349 -23.45 -13.34 -11.74
N VAL A 350 -23.69 -14.07 -12.83
CA VAL A 350 -25.03 -14.55 -13.22
C VAL A 350 -25.65 -15.42 -12.13
N ALA A 351 -24.91 -16.40 -11.61
CA ALA A 351 -25.40 -17.33 -10.60
C ALA A 351 -25.83 -16.63 -9.30
N LEU A 352 -25.06 -15.64 -8.86
CA LEU A 352 -25.37 -14.83 -7.68
C LEU A 352 -26.65 -14.02 -7.91
N MET A 353 -26.75 -13.34 -9.05
CA MET A 353 -27.93 -12.53 -9.38
C MET A 353 -29.19 -13.38 -9.58
N GLN A 354 -29.09 -14.56 -10.17
CA GLN A 354 -30.22 -15.50 -10.30
C GLN A 354 -30.79 -15.87 -8.92
N THR A 355 -29.91 -16.19 -7.98
CA THR A 355 -30.29 -16.52 -6.60
C THR A 355 -30.99 -15.33 -5.94
N GLN A 356 -30.38 -14.14 -6.00
CA GLN A 356 -30.92 -12.93 -5.37
C GLN A 356 -32.24 -12.44 -5.99
N LEU A 357 -32.42 -12.62 -7.31
CA LEU A 357 -33.65 -12.28 -8.02
C LEU A 357 -34.79 -13.25 -7.72
N GLY A 358 -34.48 -14.49 -7.31
CA GLY A 358 -35.46 -15.53 -6.94
C GLY A 358 -36.49 -15.05 -5.93
N ASP A 359 -36.08 -14.24 -4.95
CA ASP A 359 -36.95 -13.77 -3.85
C ASP A 359 -37.62 -12.42 -4.12
N LYS A 360 -37.43 -11.83 -5.30
CA LYS A 360 -37.94 -10.47 -5.61
C LYS A 360 -39.20 -10.49 -6.47
N ASP A 361 -40.09 -9.52 -6.27
CA ASP A 361 -41.21 -9.30 -7.19
C ASP A 361 -40.80 -8.35 -8.32
N PHE A 362 -40.68 -8.87 -9.54
CA PHE A 362 -40.30 -8.09 -10.71
C PHE A 362 -41.38 -7.07 -11.11
N SER A 363 -42.63 -7.28 -10.67
CA SER A 363 -43.72 -6.33 -10.90
C SER A 363 -43.55 -5.07 -10.05
N ALA A 364 -42.91 -5.19 -8.88
CA ALA A 364 -42.63 -4.07 -7.99
C ALA A 364 -41.37 -3.28 -8.39
N PHE A 365 -40.60 -3.76 -9.37
CA PHE A 365 -39.41 -3.04 -9.82
C PHE A 365 -39.76 -1.68 -10.46
N PRO A 366 -38.91 -0.66 -10.26
CA PRO A 366 -39.09 0.63 -10.88
C PRO A 366 -38.82 0.56 -12.37
N THR A 367 -39.57 1.35 -13.15
CA THR A 367 -39.27 1.56 -14.56
C THR A 367 -37.95 2.32 -14.72
N LEU A 368 -37.27 2.09 -15.84
CA LEU A 368 -36.00 2.77 -16.13
C LEU A 368 -36.20 4.29 -16.28
N LYS A 369 -35.39 5.09 -15.59
CA LYS A 369 -35.41 6.55 -15.62
C LYS A 369 -34.13 7.05 -16.30
N SER A 370 -34.24 7.46 -17.57
CA SER A 370 -33.09 7.91 -18.37
C SER A 370 -32.28 9.00 -17.67
N LYS A 371 -32.95 10.00 -17.09
CA LYS A 371 -32.30 11.11 -16.36
C LYS A 371 -31.31 10.65 -15.27
N LEU A 372 -31.59 9.55 -14.57
CA LEU A 372 -30.69 9.05 -13.53
C LEU A 372 -29.46 8.35 -14.13
N LEU A 373 -29.61 7.70 -15.28
CA LEU A 373 -28.49 7.13 -16.03
C LEU A 373 -27.62 8.23 -16.64
N ASP A 374 -28.25 9.25 -17.23
CA ASP A 374 -27.56 10.40 -17.83
C ASP A 374 -26.67 11.11 -16.80
N TYR A 375 -27.14 11.26 -15.55
CA TYR A 375 -26.31 11.80 -14.47
C TYR A 375 -25.08 10.96 -14.17
N VAL A 376 -25.21 9.63 -14.13
CA VAL A 376 -24.05 8.76 -13.92
C VAL A 376 -23.10 8.77 -15.12
N ASP A 377 -23.63 8.95 -16.33
CA ASP A 377 -22.81 9.11 -17.53
C ASP A 377 -22.02 10.42 -17.53
N THR A 378 -22.62 11.54 -17.12
CA THR A 378 -21.91 12.80 -16.89
C THR A 378 -20.83 12.65 -15.82
N VAL A 379 -21.15 11.96 -14.71
CA VAL A 379 -20.17 11.67 -13.65
C VAL A 379 -18.94 10.96 -14.21
N LEU A 380 -19.16 9.88 -14.97
CA LEU A 380 -18.09 9.04 -15.51
C LEU A 380 -17.29 9.70 -16.63
N SER A 381 -17.93 10.51 -17.48
CA SER A 381 -17.32 11.09 -18.69
C SER A 381 -16.75 12.49 -18.50
N GLU A 382 -17.26 13.28 -17.54
CA GLU A 382 -16.87 14.69 -17.37
C GLU A 382 -16.36 15.01 -15.96
N GLU A 383 -17.10 14.65 -14.91
CA GLU A 383 -16.80 15.10 -13.54
C GLU A 383 -15.60 14.34 -12.95
N ILE A 384 -15.52 13.01 -13.15
CA ILE A 384 -14.40 12.18 -12.68
C ILE A 384 -13.07 12.57 -13.34
N PRO A 385 -12.98 12.76 -14.67
CA PRO A 385 -11.75 13.26 -15.30
C PRO A 385 -11.24 14.58 -14.74
N LYS A 386 -12.14 15.51 -14.38
CA LYS A 386 -11.76 16.78 -13.73
C LYS A 386 -11.14 16.53 -12.35
N LEU A 387 -11.73 15.63 -11.55
CA LEU A 387 -11.17 15.26 -10.25
C LEU A 387 -9.80 14.57 -10.39
N MET A 388 -9.62 13.69 -11.38
CA MET A 388 -8.32 13.03 -11.63
C MET A 388 -7.19 14.04 -11.88
N GLN A 389 -7.47 15.14 -12.57
CA GLN A 389 -6.46 16.18 -12.85
C GLN A 389 -6.04 16.96 -11.61
N MET A 390 -6.90 17.05 -10.59
CA MET A 390 -6.61 17.76 -9.34
C MET A 390 -5.76 16.93 -8.37
N ILE A 391 -5.81 15.60 -8.44
CA ILE A 391 -5.17 14.71 -7.46
C ILE A 391 -3.65 14.87 -7.38
N PRO A 392 -2.88 14.94 -8.49
CA PRO A 392 -1.43 15.13 -8.41
C PRO A 392 -1.03 16.40 -7.65
N GLN A 393 -1.76 17.51 -7.85
CA GLN A 393 -1.50 18.77 -7.15
C GLN A 393 -1.80 18.66 -5.65
N GLU A 394 -2.91 17.99 -5.27
CA GLU A 394 -3.26 17.75 -3.87
C GLU A 394 -2.25 16.80 -3.18
N GLN A 395 -1.76 15.80 -3.90
CA GLN A 395 -0.72 14.88 -3.42
C GLN A 395 0.59 15.62 -3.16
N MET A 396 1.04 16.46 -4.09
CA MET A 396 2.26 17.27 -3.92
C MET A 396 2.13 18.21 -2.73
N ALA A 397 1.02 18.94 -2.60
CA ALA A 397 0.77 19.83 -1.46
C ALA A 397 0.72 19.06 -0.13
N SER A 398 0.14 17.85 -0.13
CA SER A 398 0.11 16.99 1.07
C SER A 398 1.49 16.46 1.44
N MET A 399 2.34 16.15 0.46
CA MET A 399 3.73 15.74 0.69
C MET A 399 4.57 16.88 1.26
N GLU A 400 4.45 18.11 0.73
CA GLU A 400 5.14 19.30 1.25
C GLU A 400 4.77 19.61 2.70
N GLN A 401 3.52 19.35 3.09
CA GLN A 401 3.04 19.47 4.47
C GLN A 401 3.35 18.25 5.35
N GLY A 402 4.02 17.22 4.80
CA GLY A 402 4.32 15.98 5.50
C GLY A 402 3.10 15.16 5.90
N ARG A 403 1.96 15.32 5.24
CA ARG A 403 0.71 14.57 5.48
C ARG A 403 0.51 13.40 4.52
N GLY A 404 1.33 13.30 3.47
CA GLY A 404 1.23 12.25 2.44
C GLY A 404 1.86 10.90 2.83
N LEU A 405 2.56 10.82 3.95
CA LEU A 405 3.33 9.63 4.37
C LEU A 405 2.96 9.21 5.78
N VAL A 406 3.02 7.91 6.05
CA VAL A 406 2.95 7.38 7.42
C VAL A 406 4.19 7.82 8.21
N LYS A 407 3.98 8.23 9.46
CA LYS A 407 5.02 8.72 10.37
C LYS A 407 4.99 7.94 11.68
N GLY A 408 6.09 7.92 12.42
CA GLY A 408 6.18 7.26 13.71
C GLY A 408 6.48 5.76 13.62
N GLY A 409 6.72 5.17 14.79
CA GLY A 409 6.94 3.73 14.94
C GLY A 409 8.09 3.21 14.07
N ALA A 410 7.89 2.07 13.42
CA ALA A 410 8.91 1.45 12.56
C ALA A 410 9.19 2.24 11.26
N PHE A 411 8.39 3.25 10.93
CA PHE A 411 8.55 4.02 9.68
C PHE A 411 9.62 5.12 9.80
N ASP A 412 9.88 5.63 11.00
CA ASP A 412 10.86 6.71 11.23
C ASP A 412 12.31 6.21 11.18
N GLY A 413 12.55 4.95 11.54
CA GLY A 413 13.89 4.33 11.54
C GLY A 413 14.56 4.26 10.17
N ASN A 414 13.80 4.48 9.09
CA ASN A 414 14.28 4.45 7.70
C ASN A 414 14.31 5.84 7.05
N THR A 415 14.03 6.91 7.79
CA THR A 415 14.00 8.27 7.26
C THR A 415 14.84 9.19 8.13
N GLY A 416 16.07 9.48 7.70
CA GLY A 416 16.96 10.44 8.36
C GLY A 416 18.45 10.11 8.19
N ASP A 417 19.30 11.08 8.50
CA ASP A 417 20.74 10.88 8.60
C ASP A 417 21.08 10.29 9.98
N SER A 418 21.06 8.96 10.09
CA SER A 418 21.39 8.27 11.34
C SER A 418 22.38 7.12 11.10
N PRO A 419 23.36 6.91 11.99
CA PRO A 419 24.34 5.83 11.87
C PRO A 419 23.74 4.42 12.01
N PHE A 420 22.45 4.33 12.35
CA PHE A 420 21.74 3.07 12.56
C PHE A 420 20.71 2.78 11.45
N THR A 421 20.61 3.61 10.42
CA THR A 421 19.77 3.27 9.26
C THR A 421 20.41 2.16 8.43
N VAL A 422 19.60 1.39 7.70
CA VAL A 422 20.07 0.30 6.84
C VAL A 422 21.04 0.82 5.78
N ASP A 423 20.80 2.03 5.27
CA ASP A 423 21.61 2.69 4.25
C ASP A 423 22.79 3.50 4.81
N ALA A 424 22.95 3.58 6.15
CA ALA A 424 23.96 4.39 6.84
C ALA A 424 25.40 4.15 6.35
N ASN A 425 25.69 2.92 5.90
CA ASN A 425 27.00 2.52 5.41
C ASN A 425 26.90 1.73 4.09
N MET A 426 25.88 2.00 3.27
CA MET A 426 25.66 1.34 1.99
C MET A 426 25.85 2.30 0.81
N GLY A 427 26.27 1.75 -0.34
CA GLY A 427 26.48 2.52 -1.57
C GLY A 427 27.31 3.78 -1.35
N ILE A 428 26.74 4.94 -1.68
CA ILE A 428 27.39 6.24 -1.54
C ILE A 428 27.65 6.66 -0.08
N ASN A 429 26.92 6.09 0.88
CA ASN A 429 27.10 6.37 2.32
C ASN A 429 28.22 5.52 2.95
N GLN A 430 28.90 4.66 2.20
CA GLN A 430 30.03 3.88 2.72
C GLN A 430 31.10 4.79 3.33
N GLY A 431 31.48 4.48 4.57
CA GLY A 431 32.44 5.21 5.39
C GLY A 431 31.97 6.58 5.87
N LYS A 432 30.66 6.88 5.80
CA LYS A 432 30.09 8.16 6.28
C LYS A 432 30.35 8.43 7.76
N TYR A 433 30.33 7.39 8.58
CA TYR A 433 30.57 7.46 10.02
C TYR A 433 31.95 6.94 10.43
N ASP A 434 32.83 6.68 9.46
CA ASP A 434 34.22 6.31 9.73
C ASP A 434 35.02 7.55 10.15
N SER A 435 36.09 7.34 10.91
CA SER A 435 37.01 8.43 11.29
C SER A 435 37.90 8.91 10.14
N GLY A 436 38.03 8.13 9.07
CA GLY A 436 38.88 8.41 7.90
C GLY A 436 38.09 8.47 6.60
N TRP A 437 38.73 8.96 5.53
CA TRP A 437 38.09 9.01 4.21
C TRP A 437 38.07 7.60 3.60
N ILE A 438 36.88 7.10 3.23
CA ILE A 438 36.70 5.71 2.76
C ILE A 438 37.59 5.36 1.56
N VAL A 439 37.90 6.36 0.73
CA VAL A 439 38.73 6.26 -0.46
C VAL A 439 40.18 5.92 -0.10
N ASP A 440 40.65 6.29 1.09
CA ASP A 440 42.02 6.01 1.57
C ASP A 440 42.30 4.50 1.67
N ARG A 441 41.25 3.67 1.82
CA ARG A 441 41.39 2.20 1.85
C ARG A 441 41.91 1.61 0.54
N TYR A 442 41.79 2.34 -0.56
CA TYR A 442 42.18 1.90 -1.91
C TYR A 442 43.34 2.73 -2.48
N ARG A 443 43.94 3.59 -1.66
CA ARG A 443 44.85 4.64 -2.10
C ARG A 443 46.10 4.12 -2.81
N ASP A 444 46.70 3.08 -2.25
CA ASP A 444 47.94 2.50 -2.76
C ASP A 444 47.83 2.01 -4.20
N GLU A 445 46.65 1.52 -4.62
CA GLU A 445 46.41 1.06 -5.98
C GLU A 445 46.21 2.24 -6.93
N TRP A 446 45.36 3.18 -6.55
CA TRP A 446 44.98 4.30 -7.42
C TRP A 446 46.07 5.34 -7.58
N ASP A 447 46.93 5.55 -6.57
CA ASP A 447 48.10 6.42 -6.70
C ASP A 447 49.13 5.84 -7.66
N ARG A 448 49.30 4.50 -7.71
CA ARG A 448 50.19 3.87 -8.71
C ARG A 448 49.67 4.08 -10.12
N ILE A 449 48.35 3.93 -10.32
CA ILE A 449 47.72 4.20 -11.61
C ILE A 449 47.89 5.68 -11.96
N PHE A 450 47.60 6.58 -11.03
CA PHE A 450 47.75 8.03 -11.20
C PHE A 450 49.14 8.40 -11.68
N LEU A 451 50.18 7.89 -11.00
CA LEU A 451 51.58 8.13 -11.38
C LEU A 451 51.92 7.51 -12.75
N SER A 452 51.38 6.34 -13.08
CA SER A 452 51.61 5.69 -14.38
C SER A 452 51.06 6.50 -15.57
N LEU A 453 50.07 7.36 -15.33
CA LEU A 453 49.46 8.24 -16.32
C LEU A 453 50.26 9.54 -16.55
N ASN A 454 51.42 9.68 -15.91
CA ASN A 454 52.36 10.80 -16.04
C ASN A 454 51.71 12.18 -15.77
N PRO A 455 51.31 12.45 -14.52
CA PRO A 455 50.70 13.74 -14.16
C PRO A 455 51.69 14.90 -14.33
N GLU A 456 51.21 16.00 -14.89
CA GLU A 456 51.97 17.24 -15.02
C GLU A 456 51.68 18.13 -13.81
N ASN A 457 52.72 18.58 -13.09
CA ASN A 457 52.57 19.35 -11.85
C ASN A 457 51.64 18.71 -10.80
N GLY A 458 51.62 17.37 -10.75
CA GLY A 458 50.77 16.61 -9.83
C GLY A 458 49.29 16.59 -10.21
N ARG A 459 48.95 16.89 -11.47
CA ARG A 459 47.58 16.87 -12.00
C ARG A 459 47.51 16.13 -13.34
N LEU A 460 46.39 15.44 -13.58
CA LEU A 460 46.07 14.83 -14.87
C LEU A 460 45.06 15.69 -15.62
N SER A 461 45.29 15.89 -16.93
CA SER A 461 44.33 16.60 -17.78
C SER A 461 43.05 15.79 -17.98
N GLY A 462 41.91 16.47 -18.18
CA GLY A 462 40.65 15.79 -18.49
C GLY A 462 40.71 14.85 -19.70
N GLY A 463 41.60 15.11 -20.67
CA GLY A 463 41.86 14.20 -21.78
C GLY A 463 42.47 12.87 -21.34
N ALA A 464 43.50 12.91 -20.48
CA ALA A 464 44.16 11.71 -19.95
C ALA A 464 43.21 10.91 -19.03
N VAL A 465 42.51 11.59 -18.14
CA VAL A 465 41.54 10.96 -17.24
C VAL A 465 40.39 10.32 -18.02
N LYS A 466 39.86 11.00 -19.05
CA LYS A 466 38.79 10.45 -19.89
C LYS A 466 39.19 9.12 -20.54
N GLN A 467 40.42 9.01 -21.05
CA GLN A 467 40.90 7.76 -21.65
C GLN A 467 40.96 6.63 -20.61
N HIS A 468 41.43 6.92 -19.40
CA HIS A 468 41.41 5.97 -18.29
C HIS A 468 39.98 5.54 -17.92
N MET A 469 39.08 6.50 -17.73
CA MET A 469 37.68 6.23 -17.34
C MET A 469 36.93 5.38 -18.37
N LEU A 470 37.22 5.52 -19.66
CA LEU A 470 36.61 4.71 -20.73
C LEU A 470 36.92 3.21 -20.60
N ALA A 471 38.02 2.84 -19.94
CA ALA A 471 38.37 1.43 -19.70
C ALA A 471 37.37 0.71 -18.79
N SER A 472 36.58 1.44 -17.99
CA SER A 472 35.51 0.88 -17.16
C SER A 472 34.30 0.38 -17.96
N GLN A 473 34.22 0.67 -19.26
CA GLN A 473 33.10 0.34 -20.16
C GLN A 473 31.75 0.94 -19.74
N LEU A 474 31.74 1.93 -18.84
CA LEU A 474 30.53 2.64 -18.45
C LEU A 474 30.06 3.59 -19.57
N PRO A 475 28.74 3.85 -19.69
CA PRO A 475 28.21 4.82 -20.64
C PRO A 475 28.80 6.22 -20.45
N ASN A 476 29.03 6.95 -21.54
CA ASN A 476 29.58 8.31 -21.50
C ASN A 476 28.77 9.29 -20.63
N SER A 477 27.46 9.10 -20.52
CA SER A 477 26.60 9.89 -19.63
C SER A 477 26.98 9.70 -18.15
N VAL A 478 27.26 8.47 -17.76
CA VAL A 478 27.66 8.11 -16.39
C VAL A 478 29.08 8.61 -16.11
N LEU A 479 30.02 8.42 -17.04
CA LEU A 479 31.39 8.91 -16.89
C LEU A 479 31.45 10.44 -16.77
N ARG A 480 30.57 11.16 -17.48
CA ARG A 480 30.43 12.61 -17.33
C ARG A 480 29.96 12.99 -15.92
N GLN A 481 29.04 12.24 -15.34
CA GLN A 481 28.59 12.47 -13.97
C GLN A 481 29.70 12.17 -12.95
N VAL A 482 30.45 11.08 -13.13
CA VAL A 482 31.64 10.79 -12.30
C VAL A 482 32.64 11.95 -12.36
N TRP A 483 32.98 12.43 -13.56
CA TRP A 483 33.87 13.57 -13.75
C TRP A 483 33.38 14.80 -12.97
N ALA A 484 32.13 15.19 -13.18
CA ALA A 484 31.53 16.36 -12.53
C ALA A 484 31.47 16.25 -10.99
N LEU A 485 31.46 15.04 -10.44
CA LEU A 485 31.52 14.81 -8.99
C LEU A 485 32.94 14.72 -8.44
N SER A 486 33.93 14.44 -9.29
CA SER A 486 35.32 14.18 -8.88
C SER A 486 36.22 15.40 -9.03
N ASP A 487 35.96 16.24 -10.03
CA ASP A 487 36.60 17.55 -10.24
C ASP A 487 35.97 18.56 -9.26
N VAL A 488 36.41 18.52 -7.99
CA VAL A 488 35.75 19.22 -6.87
C VAL A 488 36.00 20.73 -6.96
N ASP A 489 37.20 21.13 -7.37
CA ASP A 489 37.57 22.53 -7.56
C ASP A 489 37.20 23.09 -8.95
N ASN A 490 36.69 22.25 -9.86
CA ASN A 490 36.24 22.60 -11.21
C ASN A 490 37.34 23.23 -12.08
N ASP A 491 38.58 22.77 -11.93
CA ASP A 491 39.74 23.29 -12.65
C ASP A 491 40.02 22.57 -13.98
N GLY A 492 39.22 21.54 -14.31
CA GLY A 492 39.34 20.75 -15.54
C GLY A 492 40.44 19.69 -15.52
N HIS A 493 41.09 19.49 -14.38
CA HIS A 493 42.14 18.52 -14.12
C HIS A 493 41.77 17.71 -12.87
N LEU A 494 42.43 16.56 -12.66
CA LEU A 494 42.31 15.84 -11.39
C LEU A 494 43.67 15.75 -10.73
N ASN A 495 43.77 16.19 -9.48
CA ASN A 495 44.89 15.81 -8.62
C ASN A 495 44.75 14.35 -8.14
N SER A 496 45.73 13.86 -7.37
CA SER A 496 45.75 12.48 -6.87
C SER A 496 44.49 12.12 -6.06
N ASP A 497 43.97 13.05 -5.25
CA ASP A 497 42.77 12.80 -4.44
C ASP A 497 41.51 12.71 -5.29
N GLU A 498 41.34 13.64 -6.22
CA GLU A 498 40.20 13.67 -7.13
C GLU A 498 40.21 12.47 -8.08
N PHE A 499 41.39 12.02 -8.50
CA PHE A 499 41.53 10.81 -9.29
C PHE A 499 41.14 9.56 -8.48
N ALA A 500 41.58 9.46 -7.22
CA ALA A 500 41.16 8.39 -6.33
C ALA A 500 39.64 8.41 -6.08
N LEU A 501 39.05 9.60 -5.89
CA LEU A 501 37.60 9.78 -5.81
C LEU A 501 36.89 9.29 -7.07
N ALA A 502 37.38 9.64 -8.26
CA ALA A 502 36.80 9.20 -9.53
C ALA A 502 36.78 7.67 -9.67
N ASN A 503 37.87 7.00 -9.29
CA ASN A 503 37.94 5.53 -9.30
C ASN A 503 37.02 4.90 -8.26
N TYR A 504 36.87 5.52 -7.08
CA TYR A 504 35.91 5.07 -6.07
C TYR A 504 34.46 5.17 -6.56
N LEU A 505 34.08 6.27 -7.22
CA LEU A 505 32.75 6.43 -7.79
C LEU A 505 32.47 5.42 -8.91
N ILE A 506 33.46 5.14 -9.77
CA ILE A 506 33.37 4.08 -10.78
C ILE A 506 33.16 2.72 -10.10
N LYS A 507 33.94 2.41 -9.05
CA LYS A 507 33.78 1.18 -8.28
C LYS A 507 32.36 1.04 -7.73
N LEU A 508 31.80 2.11 -7.13
CA LEU A 508 30.44 2.08 -6.60
C LEU A 508 29.40 1.73 -7.68
N ILE A 509 29.54 2.29 -8.88
CA ILE A 509 28.65 2.00 -10.01
C ILE A 509 28.80 0.54 -10.47
N LEU A 510 30.03 0.05 -10.58
CA LEU A 510 30.30 -1.34 -10.96
C LEU A 510 29.76 -2.33 -9.93
N ASP A 511 29.71 -1.92 -8.65
CA ASP A 511 29.07 -2.66 -7.56
C ASP A 511 27.52 -2.54 -7.57
N GLY A 512 26.94 -1.86 -8.57
CA GLY A 512 25.49 -1.73 -8.77
C GLY A 512 24.84 -0.57 -8.02
N ASN A 513 25.61 0.40 -7.52
CA ASN A 513 25.08 1.56 -6.79
C ASN A 513 24.86 2.76 -7.73
N GLU A 514 23.89 3.60 -7.39
CA GLU A 514 23.63 4.84 -8.11
C GLU A 514 24.53 5.99 -7.62
N LEU A 515 24.88 6.89 -8.55
CA LEU A 515 25.59 8.12 -8.19
C LEU A 515 24.64 9.19 -7.68
N PRO A 516 25.06 9.99 -6.69
CA PRO A 516 24.27 11.10 -6.20
C PRO A 516 24.27 12.26 -7.22
N SER A 517 23.31 13.17 -7.08
CA SER A 517 23.29 14.43 -7.85
C SER A 517 24.34 15.44 -7.36
N ARG A 518 24.81 15.29 -6.12
CA ARG A 518 25.87 16.11 -5.49
C ARG A 518 26.75 15.23 -4.62
N LEU A 519 28.03 15.54 -4.56
CA LEU A 519 28.98 14.78 -3.76
C LEU A 519 28.68 14.97 -2.25
N PRO A 520 28.46 13.89 -1.48
CA PRO A 520 28.28 13.98 -0.03
C PRO A 520 29.55 14.45 0.68
N ALA A 521 29.38 15.19 1.79
CA ALA A 521 30.48 15.80 2.52
C ALA A 521 31.55 14.80 2.99
N HIS A 522 31.17 13.58 3.38
CA HIS A 522 32.12 12.55 3.80
C HIS A 522 32.98 12.00 2.66
N LEU A 523 32.54 12.14 1.40
CA LEU A 523 33.30 11.75 0.22
C LEU A 523 34.16 12.88 -0.36
N ILE A 524 33.96 14.13 0.07
CA ILE A 524 34.85 15.24 -0.32
C ILE A 524 36.27 14.90 0.16
N PRO A 525 37.29 15.00 -0.73
CA PRO A 525 38.68 14.80 -0.35
C PRO A 525 39.06 15.66 0.86
N PRO A 526 39.78 15.12 1.86
CA PRO A 526 40.14 15.87 3.07
C PRO A 526 40.77 17.25 2.79
N ASN A 527 41.61 17.34 1.77
CA ASN A 527 42.28 18.56 1.35
C ASN A 527 41.35 19.65 0.76
N HIS A 528 40.14 19.26 0.37
CA HIS A 528 39.11 20.14 -0.23
C HIS A 528 37.97 20.49 0.74
N ARG A 529 37.94 19.94 1.96
CA ARG A 529 36.85 20.15 2.95
C ARG A 529 36.81 21.56 3.55
N SER A 530 37.86 22.36 3.39
CA SER A 530 37.97 23.72 3.95
C SER A 530 37.25 24.81 3.13
N ILE A 531 36.69 24.46 1.97
CA ILE A 531 36.06 25.42 1.04
C ILE A 531 34.58 25.70 1.40
N ASP A 532 33.92 24.88 2.23
CA ASP A 532 32.46 24.98 2.49
C ASP A 532 32.06 25.52 3.88
N THR A 533 33.01 25.84 4.78
CA THR A 533 32.69 26.47 6.09
C THR A 533 32.57 28.00 6.06
N GLY A 534 32.58 28.60 4.87
CA GLY A 534 32.60 30.04 4.65
C GLY A 534 31.25 30.68 4.37
N SER A 535 30.20 30.43 5.16
CA SER A 535 29.04 31.34 5.26
C SER A 535 28.17 31.06 6.48
N LYS A 536 27.97 32.12 7.28
CA LYS A 536 27.13 32.24 8.49
C LYS A 536 27.74 31.80 9.83
N LYS A 537 28.82 32.48 10.23
CA LYS A 537 28.90 32.97 11.63
C LYS A 537 28.28 34.36 11.66
N VAL A 538 27.01 34.46 12.06
CA VAL A 538 26.43 35.72 12.54
C VAL A 538 27.20 36.07 13.81
N LEU A 539 27.96 37.15 13.75
CA LEU A 539 28.60 37.78 14.90
C LEU A 539 27.51 38.24 15.87
N ASN A 540 27.41 37.57 17.02
CA ASN A 540 26.91 38.21 18.23
C ASN A 540 27.99 39.18 18.70
N GLY A 541 27.86 40.45 18.32
CA GLY A 541 28.54 41.58 18.93
C GLY A 541 27.52 42.35 19.77
N VAL A 542 27.70 42.28 21.08
CA VAL A 542 27.12 43.20 22.08
C VAL A 542 27.85 44.53 21.95
N GLU A 543 27.14 45.65 21.98
CA GLU A 543 27.63 46.90 22.59
C GLU A 543 26.43 47.82 22.92
N ASP A 544 26.37 48.14 24.22
CA ASP A 544 25.69 49.19 25.00
C ASP A 544 24.19 49.49 24.87
#